data_AF-A0A2T0LIF0-F1
#
_entry.id   AF-A0A2T0LIF0-F1
#
_cell.length_a   1.000
_cell.length_b   1.000
_cell.length_c   1.000
_cell.angle_alpha   90.00
_cell.angle_beta   90.00
_cell.angle_gamma   90.00
#
_symmetry.space_group_name_H-M   'P 1'
#
loop_
_entity.id
_entity.type
_entity.pdbx_description
1 polymer ?
#
loop_
_entity_poly.entity_id
_entity_poly.type
_entity_poly.pdbx_seq_one_letter_code
_entity_poly.pdbx_strand_id
1 'polypeptide(L)'
;MRKFRRWIALMCVVALTGTLLACSSQEAEDADSKDKKYTITSIDFLYTDIPPKDGRGVKMINERFNVDYQREYVVYTEYVQKLTARVASGDIPDVIGFEGSIDRTNFFKWAKQGAFLPLNDYIDDYPTLKMVPKEVWNAVSVDGKIYAIPKYYPKNYLLTPIIRKDWLDKLGLKMPTNYEELKEVAIAFATKDPDGNGKDDTYGLVFGEKVWPNYHFGTYWDADAWYHKNEKGQYIPGIISDARKEWIRVMAELYKAGAIQKDFVLLNPNEANTRVFYAGKAGILVGAPRGMSDDYMKALKKIHPDAELAAIPPFKAPDGSQGYTAGSGYYTMTALSAKLADDPGKVRRILEIIDFGRKFYPPEQQKPENKDFDWLYGNEGTGYQIVDGVATPPEGKKGLAPFNYLFDNKMWAPSDEANQYHLTYKTEEYRKLAKELEEMHAGIKHYQNPIHQVYSKTFVDKGQEITEKLLNEQARMITGDLPLSEWDRLVKEYLDSGGAQIIEEVNQEIQKNNIQPGWK
;
A
#
# COMPACT_ATOMS: atom_id res chain seq x y z
N MET A 1 -35.75 -71.71 48.98
CA MET A 1 -36.11 -72.71 47.95
C MET A 1 -35.59 -72.18 46.62
N ARG A 2 -34.45 -72.64 46.08
CA ARG A 2 -34.33 -73.73 45.08
C ARG A 2 -35.48 -73.67 44.04
N LYS A 3 -35.30 -73.65 42.73
CA LYS A 3 -34.17 -73.96 41.82
C LYS A 3 -34.71 -73.76 40.38
N PHE A 4 -33.82 -73.37 39.45
CA PHE A 4 -33.72 -73.83 38.03
C PHE A 4 -34.91 -73.50 37.08
N ARG A 5 -34.78 -73.21 35.78
CA ARG A 5 -33.82 -73.48 34.67
C ARG A 5 -34.37 -72.66 33.47
N ARG A 6 -33.64 -72.05 32.52
CA ARG A 6 -32.75 -72.60 31.47
C ARG A 6 -32.14 -71.39 30.69
N TRP A 7 -30.81 -71.25 30.59
CA TRP A 7 -29.94 -71.53 29.40
C TRP A 7 -30.08 -70.55 28.21
N ILE A 8 -29.07 -70.12 27.43
CA ILE A 8 -27.59 -69.96 27.44
C ILE A 8 -27.26 -69.12 26.16
N ALA A 9 -26.06 -68.55 26.10
CA ALA A 9 -25.33 -67.96 24.94
C ALA A 9 -25.50 -66.43 24.76
N LEU A 10 -24.47 -65.61 24.59
CA LEU A 10 -23.04 -65.82 24.36
C LEU A 10 -22.28 -64.53 24.76
N MET A 11 -21.01 -64.68 25.17
CA MET A 11 -20.05 -63.62 25.45
C MET A 11 -19.87 -62.61 24.30
N CYS A 12 -19.68 -61.33 24.62
CA CYS A 12 -18.42 -60.64 24.32
C CYS A 12 -18.34 -59.27 25.03
N VAL A 13 -17.26 -59.12 25.79
CA VAL A 13 -16.74 -57.90 26.40
C VAL A 13 -16.26 -56.95 25.29
N VAL A 14 -16.42 -55.64 25.45
CA VAL A 14 -15.35 -54.62 25.41
C VAL A 14 -15.95 -53.21 25.30
N ALA A 15 -15.40 -52.34 26.13
CA ALA A 15 -15.56 -50.90 26.30
C ALA A 15 -16.04 -50.07 25.10
N LEU A 16 -17.09 -49.28 25.34
CA LEU A 16 -17.52 -48.15 24.52
C LEU A 16 -17.06 -46.85 25.21
N THR A 17 -15.81 -46.47 25.01
CA THR A 17 -15.33 -45.10 25.24
C THR A 17 -14.29 -44.76 24.19
N GLY A 18 -14.67 -43.89 23.25
CA GLY A 18 -13.75 -43.21 22.35
C GLY A 18 -14.05 -43.41 20.87
N THR A 19 -14.92 -42.56 20.32
CA THR A 19 -14.90 -42.10 18.91
C THR A 19 -15.97 -41.03 18.70
N LEU A 20 -15.60 -39.77 18.89
CA LEU A 20 -16.38 -38.60 18.42
C LEU A 20 -15.51 -37.54 17.75
N LEU A 21 -14.29 -37.87 17.30
CA LEU A 21 -13.34 -36.92 16.72
C LEU A 21 -12.75 -37.35 15.36
N ALA A 22 -13.42 -38.22 14.60
CA ALA A 22 -12.88 -38.72 13.33
C ALA A 22 -13.81 -38.56 12.10
N CYS A 23 -14.88 -37.78 12.18
CA CYS A 23 -15.81 -37.60 11.04
C CYS A 23 -15.78 -36.22 10.38
N SER A 24 -14.95 -35.26 10.83
CA SER A 24 -14.87 -33.95 10.14
C SER A 24 -13.83 -33.89 9.03
N SER A 25 -12.88 -34.83 8.95
CA SER A 25 -11.84 -34.83 7.92
C SER A 25 -12.29 -35.52 6.62
N GLN A 26 -13.22 -36.46 6.69
CA GLN A 26 -13.58 -37.32 5.56
C GLN A 26 -14.72 -36.74 4.69
N GLU A 27 -15.64 -35.97 5.28
CA GLU A 27 -16.57 -35.12 4.50
C GLU A 27 -15.88 -33.86 3.94
N ALA A 28 -14.74 -33.44 4.52
CA ALA A 28 -13.97 -32.29 4.09
C ALA A 28 -13.05 -32.57 2.88
N GLU A 29 -12.64 -33.82 2.67
CA GLU A 29 -11.89 -34.23 1.46
C GLU A 29 -12.80 -34.44 0.23
N ASP A 30 -14.09 -34.73 0.42
CA ASP A 30 -15.02 -35.01 -0.69
C ASP A 30 -15.67 -33.74 -1.29
N ALA A 31 -15.43 -32.55 -0.69
CA ALA A 31 -16.09 -31.30 -1.09
C ALA A 31 -15.41 -30.54 -2.25
N ASP A 32 -14.16 -30.85 -2.59
CA ASP A 32 -13.49 -30.33 -3.79
C ASP A 32 -12.82 -31.47 -4.57
N SER A 33 -13.60 -32.16 -5.42
CA SER A 33 -12.96 -32.99 -6.43
C SER A 33 -12.21 -32.06 -7.39
N LYS A 34 -10.90 -32.29 -7.60
CA LYS A 34 -10.08 -31.53 -8.55
C LYS A 34 -10.69 -31.48 -9.97
N ASP A 35 -11.61 -32.39 -10.27
CA ASP A 35 -12.34 -32.50 -11.52
C ASP A 35 -13.51 -31.51 -11.65
N LYS A 36 -14.07 -30.98 -10.55
CA LYS A 36 -15.16 -30.01 -10.61
C LYS A 36 -14.65 -28.66 -11.11
N LYS A 37 -15.24 -28.21 -12.22
CA LYS A 37 -14.97 -26.91 -12.83
C LYS A 37 -15.92 -25.85 -12.27
N TYR A 38 -15.37 -24.81 -11.64
CA TYR A 38 -16.13 -23.68 -11.10
C TYR A 38 -16.10 -22.48 -12.04
N THR A 39 -17.24 -21.81 -12.23
CA THR A 39 -17.26 -20.44 -12.75
C THR A 39 -17.01 -19.48 -11.61
N ILE A 40 -15.97 -18.64 -11.72
CA ILE A 40 -15.60 -17.66 -10.70
C ILE A 40 -15.69 -16.27 -11.31
N THR A 41 -16.50 -15.40 -10.71
CA THR A 41 -16.69 -14.01 -11.12
C THR A 41 -15.93 -13.08 -10.20
N SER A 42 -15.41 -11.97 -10.74
CA SER A 42 -14.81 -10.95 -9.88
C SER A 42 -14.76 -9.57 -10.48
N ILE A 43 -14.63 -8.59 -9.59
CA ILE A 43 -14.51 -7.18 -9.92
C ILE A 43 -13.38 -6.53 -9.12
N ASP A 44 -12.54 -5.73 -9.75
CA ASP A 44 -11.44 -4.98 -9.13
C ASP A 44 -11.08 -3.78 -10.00
N PHE A 45 -10.12 -2.96 -9.54
CA PHE A 45 -9.73 -1.74 -10.22
C PHE A 45 -8.30 -1.79 -10.74
N LEU A 46 -8.02 -0.93 -11.72
CA LEU A 46 -6.68 -0.61 -12.18
C LEU A 46 -6.52 0.91 -12.29
N TYR A 47 -5.31 1.39 -12.00
CA TYR A 47 -4.89 2.77 -12.25
C TYR A 47 -4.37 2.98 -13.68
N THR A 48 -4.31 1.92 -14.47
CA THR A 48 -3.76 1.89 -15.82
C THR A 48 -4.71 1.16 -16.75
N ASP A 49 -4.42 1.10 -18.05
CA ASP A 49 -5.34 0.44 -18.99
C ASP A 49 -5.54 -1.04 -18.67
N ILE A 50 -6.77 -1.47 -18.89
CA ILE A 50 -7.29 -2.80 -18.61
C ILE A 50 -6.73 -3.81 -19.61
N PRO A 51 -6.23 -4.99 -19.17
CA PRO A 51 -5.81 -6.04 -20.09
C PRO A 51 -7.00 -6.62 -20.89
N PRO A 52 -6.76 -7.19 -22.09
CA PRO A 52 -7.82 -7.84 -22.87
C PRO A 52 -8.55 -8.93 -22.07
N LYS A 53 -9.88 -9.02 -22.18
CA LYS A 53 -10.68 -9.99 -21.40
C LYS A 53 -10.33 -11.46 -21.69
N ASP A 54 -9.87 -11.76 -22.89
CA ASP A 54 -9.60 -13.12 -23.40
C ASP A 54 -8.09 -13.38 -23.63
N GLY A 55 -7.23 -12.60 -22.97
CA GLY A 55 -5.78 -12.72 -23.13
C GLY A 55 -5.24 -14.07 -22.67
N ARG A 56 -4.00 -14.36 -23.07
CA ARG A 56 -3.33 -15.64 -22.77
C ARG A 56 -3.27 -15.93 -21.26
N GLY A 57 -3.03 -14.91 -20.44
CA GLY A 57 -2.91 -15.09 -18.98
C GLY A 57 -4.18 -15.67 -18.32
N VAL A 58 -5.39 -15.23 -18.72
CA VAL A 58 -6.63 -15.80 -18.16
C VAL A 58 -6.87 -17.22 -18.63
N LYS A 59 -6.49 -17.55 -19.87
CA LYS A 59 -6.56 -18.94 -20.39
C LYS A 59 -5.66 -19.87 -19.60
N MET A 60 -4.44 -19.43 -19.30
CA MET A 60 -3.51 -20.18 -18.44
C MET A 60 -4.12 -20.43 -17.05
N ILE A 61 -4.74 -19.43 -16.41
CA ILE A 61 -5.42 -19.59 -15.10
C ILE A 61 -6.55 -20.63 -15.22
N ASN A 62 -7.41 -20.52 -16.22
CA ASN A 62 -8.51 -21.45 -16.45
C ASN A 62 -8.02 -22.90 -16.57
N GLU A 63 -6.93 -23.12 -17.29
CA GLU A 63 -6.30 -24.43 -17.48
C GLU A 63 -5.68 -24.95 -16.17
N ARG A 64 -4.86 -24.15 -15.49
CA ARG A 64 -4.13 -24.59 -14.27
C ARG A 64 -5.06 -24.93 -13.12
N PHE A 65 -6.09 -24.12 -12.91
CA PHE A 65 -6.98 -24.25 -11.75
C PHE A 65 -8.31 -24.94 -12.10
N ASN A 66 -8.50 -25.38 -13.34
CA ASN A 66 -9.75 -25.96 -13.83
C ASN A 66 -10.97 -25.08 -13.47
N VAL A 67 -10.96 -23.83 -13.96
CA VAL A 67 -12.01 -22.84 -13.70
C VAL A 67 -12.48 -22.18 -15.00
N ASP A 68 -13.67 -21.57 -14.94
CA ASP A 68 -14.11 -20.55 -15.87
C ASP A 68 -14.01 -19.19 -15.17
N TYR A 69 -12.86 -18.53 -15.29
CA TYR A 69 -12.58 -17.28 -14.61
C TYR A 69 -13.07 -16.07 -15.42
N GLN A 70 -14.10 -15.42 -14.89
CA GLN A 70 -14.71 -14.22 -15.45
C GLN A 70 -14.25 -12.98 -14.66
N ARG A 71 -13.18 -12.35 -15.15
CA ARG A 71 -12.57 -11.17 -14.54
C ARG A 71 -13.09 -9.87 -15.13
N GLU A 72 -13.48 -8.95 -14.27
CA GLU A 72 -13.76 -7.57 -14.62
C GLU A 72 -12.80 -6.61 -13.91
N TYR A 73 -12.12 -5.79 -14.69
CA TYR A 73 -11.44 -4.60 -14.20
C TYR A 73 -12.21 -3.35 -14.59
N VAL A 74 -12.20 -2.35 -13.72
CA VAL A 74 -12.71 -1.01 -13.97
C VAL A 74 -11.58 -0.02 -13.74
N VAL A 75 -11.58 1.10 -14.45
CA VAL A 75 -10.67 2.20 -14.13
C VAL A 75 -11.02 2.72 -12.73
N TYR A 76 -10.00 2.95 -11.90
CA TYR A 76 -10.19 3.28 -10.49
C TYR A 76 -11.17 4.43 -10.23
N THR A 77 -11.11 5.49 -11.05
CA THR A 77 -11.98 6.68 -10.94
C THR A 77 -13.47 6.38 -11.05
N GLU A 78 -13.85 5.27 -11.69
CA GLU A 78 -15.25 4.84 -11.86
C GLU A 78 -15.61 3.65 -10.93
N TYR A 79 -14.60 3.06 -10.29
CA TYR A 79 -14.74 1.79 -9.57
C TYR A 79 -15.72 1.88 -8.42
N VAL A 80 -15.56 2.87 -7.55
CA VAL A 80 -16.33 3.02 -6.31
C VAL A 80 -17.84 3.11 -6.60
N GLN A 81 -18.22 3.92 -7.59
CA GLN A 81 -19.62 4.11 -7.99
C GLN A 81 -20.19 2.81 -8.58
N LYS A 82 -19.42 2.14 -9.44
CA LYS A 82 -19.86 0.90 -10.10
C LYS A 82 -20.00 -0.26 -9.12
N LEU A 83 -19.05 -0.42 -8.20
CA LEU A 83 -19.11 -1.42 -7.15
C LEU A 83 -20.32 -1.17 -6.23
N THR A 84 -20.55 0.07 -5.83
CA THR A 84 -21.69 0.45 -4.98
C THR A 84 -23.03 0.10 -5.64
N ALA A 85 -23.18 0.37 -6.94
CA ALA A 85 -24.39 0.02 -7.68
C ALA A 85 -24.63 -1.51 -7.73
N ARG A 86 -23.58 -2.32 -7.91
CA ARG A 86 -23.67 -3.78 -7.92
C ARG A 86 -24.05 -4.37 -6.57
N VAL A 87 -23.43 -3.87 -5.50
CA VAL A 87 -23.79 -4.32 -4.14
C VAL A 87 -25.23 -3.96 -3.84
N ALA A 88 -25.69 -2.76 -4.23
CA ALA A 88 -27.08 -2.34 -4.04
C ALA A 88 -28.10 -3.16 -4.84
N SER A 89 -27.74 -3.65 -6.04
CA SER A 89 -28.62 -4.51 -6.86
C SER A 89 -28.60 -5.98 -6.44
N GLY A 90 -27.73 -6.36 -5.50
CA GLY A 90 -27.53 -7.76 -5.10
C GLY A 90 -26.71 -8.59 -6.10
N ASP A 91 -26.18 -7.99 -7.16
CA ASP A 91 -25.30 -8.62 -8.16
C ASP A 91 -23.84 -8.60 -7.71
N ILE A 92 -23.59 -9.16 -6.52
CA ILE A 92 -22.28 -9.22 -5.89
C ILE A 92 -21.45 -10.35 -6.53
N PRO A 93 -20.30 -10.06 -7.19
CA PRO A 93 -19.38 -11.08 -7.73
C PRO A 93 -18.78 -11.96 -6.63
N ASP A 94 -18.24 -13.13 -7.00
CA ASP A 94 -17.64 -14.05 -6.02
C ASP A 94 -16.46 -13.43 -5.27
N VAL A 95 -15.61 -12.67 -6.00
CA VAL A 95 -14.41 -12.03 -5.47
C VAL A 95 -14.42 -10.52 -5.76
N ILE A 96 -14.20 -9.69 -4.74
CA ILE A 96 -14.26 -8.23 -4.85
C ILE A 96 -12.96 -7.62 -4.33
N GLY A 97 -12.32 -6.77 -5.13
CA GLY A 97 -11.19 -5.95 -4.71
C GLY A 97 -11.64 -4.67 -3.99
N PHE A 98 -10.83 -4.17 -3.08
CA PHE A 98 -11.05 -2.89 -2.41
C PHE A 98 -9.74 -2.14 -2.31
N GLU A 99 -9.77 -0.85 -2.61
CA GLU A 99 -8.68 0.05 -2.27
C GLU A 99 -8.68 0.25 -0.74
N GLY A 100 -7.54 0.00 -0.10
CA GLY A 100 -7.47 -0.19 1.35
C GLY A 100 -7.72 1.08 2.17
N SER A 101 -7.64 2.26 1.56
CA SER A 101 -7.80 3.56 2.21
C SER A 101 -9.13 4.23 1.87
N ILE A 102 -9.57 4.14 0.61
CA ILE A 102 -10.72 4.87 0.07
C ILE A 102 -11.99 4.00 0.09
N ASP A 103 -11.90 2.72 -0.30
CA ASP A 103 -13.06 1.82 -0.28
C ASP A 103 -13.30 1.15 1.08
N ARG A 104 -12.41 1.41 2.05
CA ARG A 104 -12.48 0.86 3.41
C ARG A 104 -13.86 1.14 4.03
N THR A 105 -14.43 2.30 3.77
CA THR A 105 -15.78 2.68 4.20
C THR A 105 -16.85 1.69 3.80
N ASN A 106 -16.93 1.43 2.49
CA ASN A 106 -17.92 0.54 1.92
C ASN A 106 -17.68 -0.91 2.36
N PHE A 107 -16.41 -1.33 2.43
CA PHE A 107 -16.03 -2.63 2.96
C PHE A 107 -16.61 -2.86 4.36
N PHE A 108 -16.31 -2.00 5.34
CA PHE A 108 -16.80 -2.18 6.72
C PHE A 108 -18.32 -2.15 6.81
N LYS A 109 -18.96 -1.24 6.06
CA LYS A 109 -20.43 -1.14 6.01
C LYS A 109 -21.05 -2.43 5.48
N TRP A 110 -20.57 -2.95 4.36
CA TRP A 110 -21.11 -4.13 3.71
C TRP A 110 -20.77 -5.42 4.47
N ALA A 111 -19.61 -5.49 5.12
CA ALA A 111 -19.25 -6.59 6.03
C ALA A 111 -20.27 -6.70 7.19
N LYS A 112 -20.61 -5.57 7.84
CA LYS A 112 -21.65 -5.54 8.90
C LYS A 112 -23.04 -5.91 8.40
N GLN A 113 -23.33 -5.63 7.13
CA GLN A 113 -24.58 -6.00 6.47
C GLN A 113 -24.60 -7.47 6.00
N GLY A 114 -23.53 -8.24 6.21
CA GLY A 114 -23.45 -9.65 5.85
C GLY A 114 -23.19 -9.89 4.36
N ALA A 115 -22.63 -8.92 3.64
CA ALA A 115 -22.33 -9.08 2.21
C ALA A 115 -21.14 -10.01 1.92
N PHE A 116 -20.27 -10.25 2.92
CA PHE A 116 -19.02 -11.00 2.76
C PHE A 116 -18.95 -12.25 3.64
N LEU A 117 -18.25 -13.25 3.12
CA LEU A 117 -17.98 -14.51 3.80
C LEU A 117 -16.90 -14.31 4.88
N PRO A 118 -17.13 -14.74 6.14
CA PRO A 118 -16.07 -14.84 7.15
C PRO A 118 -15.01 -15.86 6.74
N LEU A 119 -13.73 -15.52 6.89
CA LEU A 119 -12.60 -16.34 6.39
C LEU A 119 -11.83 -17.07 7.49
N ASN A 120 -12.18 -16.87 8.76
CA ASN A 120 -11.44 -17.39 9.91
C ASN A 120 -11.12 -18.89 9.79
N ASP A 121 -12.07 -19.69 9.35
CA ASP A 121 -11.95 -21.17 9.28
C ASP A 121 -11.04 -21.65 8.13
N TYR A 122 -10.65 -20.76 7.21
CA TYR A 122 -9.82 -21.10 6.06
C TYR A 122 -8.35 -20.65 6.22
N ILE A 123 -8.06 -19.67 7.09
CA ILE A 123 -6.75 -19.01 7.10
C ILE A 123 -5.60 -20.00 7.35
N ASP A 124 -5.78 -20.95 8.26
CA ASP A 124 -4.73 -21.88 8.68
C ASP A 124 -4.37 -22.93 7.61
N ASP A 125 -5.27 -23.15 6.64
CA ASP A 125 -5.09 -24.09 5.53
C ASP A 125 -4.06 -23.58 4.49
N TYR A 126 -3.84 -22.26 4.42
CA TYR A 126 -3.03 -21.63 3.36
C TYR A 126 -1.74 -21.00 3.91
N PRO A 127 -0.55 -21.45 3.49
CA PRO A 127 0.74 -20.97 4.00
C PRO A 127 0.91 -19.45 3.92
N THR A 128 0.50 -18.83 2.82
CA THR A 128 0.70 -17.39 2.63
C THR A 128 -0.25 -16.54 3.46
N LEU A 129 -1.43 -17.07 3.84
CA LEU A 129 -2.37 -16.39 4.72
C LEU A 129 -1.86 -16.38 6.17
N LYS A 130 -1.23 -17.48 6.61
CA LYS A 130 -0.58 -17.56 7.93
C LYS A 130 0.56 -16.57 8.14
N MET A 131 1.18 -16.08 7.06
CA MET A 131 2.27 -15.10 7.12
C MET A 131 1.78 -13.68 7.41
N VAL A 132 0.48 -13.41 7.29
CA VAL A 132 -0.08 -12.07 7.49
C VAL A 132 -0.04 -11.72 8.99
N PRO A 133 0.61 -10.61 9.39
CA PRO A 133 0.67 -10.21 10.79
C PRO A 133 -0.69 -9.91 11.38
N LYS A 134 -0.85 -10.17 12.69
CA LYS A 134 -2.11 -9.96 13.41
C LYS A 134 -2.63 -8.52 13.28
N GLU A 135 -1.75 -7.53 13.35
CA GLU A 135 -2.15 -6.12 13.20
C GLU A 135 -2.75 -5.82 11.82
N VAL A 136 -2.32 -6.54 10.77
CA VAL A 136 -2.86 -6.41 9.42
C VAL A 136 -4.22 -7.10 9.30
N TRP A 137 -4.38 -8.28 9.93
CA TRP A 137 -5.68 -8.94 10.03
C TRP A 137 -6.72 -8.09 10.78
N ASN A 138 -6.31 -7.37 11.84
CA ASN A 138 -7.20 -6.47 12.56
C ASN A 138 -7.79 -5.39 11.64
N ALA A 139 -7.02 -4.90 10.65
CA ALA A 139 -7.45 -3.83 9.76
C ALA A 139 -8.59 -4.22 8.80
N VAL A 140 -8.80 -5.54 8.60
CA VAL A 140 -9.83 -6.15 7.75
C VAL A 140 -10.85 -6.98 8.55
N SER A 141 -10.84 -6.85 9.88
CA SER A 141 -11.75 -7.56 10.78
C SER A 141 -12.93 -6.69 11.20
N VAL A 142 -14.11 -7.31 11.31
CA VAL A 142 -15.32 -6.68 11.84
C VAL A 142 -15.92 -7.60 12.90
N ASP A 143 -16.12 -7.08 14.11
CA ASP A 143 -16.71 -7.83 15.23
C ASP A 143 -16.05 -9.21 15.48
N GLY A 144 -14.71 -9.25 15.36
CA GLY A 144 -13.89 -10.44 15.59
C GLY A 144 -13.78 -11.42 14.41
N LYS A 145 -14.46 -11.14 13.29
CA LYS A 145 -14.41 -11.96 12.07
C LYS A 145 -13.60 -11.28 10.98
N ILE A 146 -12.82 -12.06 10.24
CA ILE A 146 -12.01 -11.59 9.11
C ILE A 146 -12.85 -11.68 7.84
N TYR A 147 -13.05 -10.55 7.15
CA TYR A 147 -13.94 -10.46 5.98
C TYR A 147 -13.23 -10.14 4.67
N ALA A 148 -11.93 -9.86 4.71
CA ALA A 148 -11.12 -9.67 3.52
C ALA A 148 -9.70 -10.17 3.74
N ILE A 149 -9.03 -10.43 2.63
CA ILE A 149 -7.64 -10.85 2.55
C ILE A 149 -6.80 -9.61 2.16
N PRO A 150 -5.93 -9.09 3.03
CA PRO A 150 -5.08 -7.95 2.72
C PRO A 150 -4.01 -8.35 1.69
N LYS A 151 -3.67 -7.45 0.77
CA LYS A 151 -2.58 -7.63 -0.20
C LYS A 151 -1.34 -6.89 0.30
N TYR A 152 -0.20 -7.60 0.28
CA TYR A 152 1.07 -7.12 0.83
C TYR A 152 1.45 -5.73 0.29
N TYR A 153 1.99 -4.91 1.19
CA TYR A 153 2.67 -3.68 0.86
C TYR A 153 3.77 -3.45 1.87
N PRO A 154 4.95 -2.94 1.47
CA PRO A 154 6.02 -2.68 2.43
C PRO A 154 5.59 -1.75 3.54
N LYS A 155 6.04 -2.06 4.75
CA LYS A 155 5.66 -1.34 5.96
C LYS A 155 6.53 -0.11 6.19
N ASN A 156 7.83 -0.25 5.99
CA ASN A 156 8.86 0.75 6.26
C ASN A 156 9.41 1.37 4.97
N TYR A 157 9.46 0.61 3.87
CA TYR A 157 9.96 1.09 2.57
C TYR A 157 8.93 1.96 1.83
N LEU A 158 8.65 3.13 2.40
CA LEU A 158 7.72 4.14 1.92
C LEU A 158 8.43 5.27 1.17
N LEU A 159 7.66 6.30 0.77
CA LEU A 159 8.20 7.47 0.10
C LEU A 159 9.10 8.26 1.07
N THR A 160 10.32 8.52 0.61
CA THR A 160 11.40 9.20 1.31
C THR A 160 11.97 10.29 0.38
N PRO A 161 12.32 11.48 0.90
CA PRO A 161 12.98 12.50 0.12
C PRO A 161 14.33 12.04 -0.45
N ILE A 162 14.56 12.35 -1.73
CA ILE A 162 15.77 12.02 -2.50
C ILE A 162 16.32 13.31 -3.08
N ILE A 163 17.64 13.47 -3.07
CA ILE A 163 18.34 14.68 -3.52
C ILE A 163 19.36 14.40 -4.61
N ARG A 164 19.55 15.38 -5.52
CA ARG A 164 20.68 15.46 -6.45
C ARG A 164 21.98 15.67 -5.67
N LYS A 165 22.67 14.57 -5.36
CA LYS A 165 23.96 14.59 -4.66
C LYS A 165 25.03 15.28 -5.50
N ASP A 166 24.99 15.10 -6.82
CA ASP A 166 25.91 15.78 -7.74
C ASP A 166 25.77 17.33 -7.67
N TRP A 167 24.56 17.83 -7.41
CA TRP A 167 24.34 19.27 -7.18
C TRP A 167 24.88 19.74 -5.83
N LEU A 168 24.76 18.93 -4.77
CA LEU A 168 25.39 19.23 -3.49
C LEU A 168 26.91 19.34 -3.64
N ASP A 169 27.52 18.34 -4.28
CA ASP A 169 28.97 18.25 -4.48
C ASP A 169 29.48 19.43 -5.33
N LYS A 170 28.79 19.78 -6.41
CA LYS A 170 29.16 20.91 -7.28
C LYS A 170 29.11 22.27 -6.54
N LEU A 171 28.12 22.45 -5.68
CA LEU A 171 27.94 23.70 -4.92
C LEU A 171 28.71 23.71 -3.58
N GLY A 172 29.39 22.62 -3.22
CA GLY A 172 30.09 22.47 -1.94
C GLY A 172 29.14 22.46 -0.74
N LEU A 173 27.90 22.02 -0.93
CA LEU A 173 26.87 21.95 0.10
C LEU A 173 26.90 20.58 0.79
N LYS A 174 26.45 20.56 2.05
CA LYS A 174 26.27 19.32 2.81
C LYS A 174 24.85 18.79 2.65
N MET A 175 24.67 17.50 2.88
CA MET A 175 23.34 16.90 3.04
C MET A 175 22.60 17.62 4.18
N PRO A 176 21.37 18.12 3.95
CA PRO A 176 20.63 18.81 5.00
C PRO A 176 20.18 17.85 6.09
N THR A 177 20.17 18.33 7.34
CA THR A 177 19.81 17.55 8.53
C THR A 177 18.63 18.15 9.31
N ASN A 178 18.14 19.31 8.88
CA ASN A 178 17.00 20.05 9.43
C ASN A 178 16.39 20.96 8.37
N TYR A 179 15.22 21.57 8.67
CA TYR A 179 14.50 22.41 7.71
C TYR A 179 15.20 23.72 7.34
N GLU A 180 16.04 24.28 8.21
CA GLU A 180 16.78 25.51 7.88
C GLU A 180 17.91 25.20 6.89
N GLU A 181 18.67 24.11 7.11
CA GLU A 181 19.66 23.62 6.13
C GLU A 181 19.01 23.19 4.82
N LEU A 182 17.86 22.51 4.89
CA LEU A 182 17.08 22.15 3.69
C LEU A 182 16.70 23.42 2.91
N LYS A 183 16.28 24.48 3.62
CA LYS A 183 15.91 25.74 3.00
C LYS A 183 17.10 26.38 2.29
N GLU A 184 18.27 26.41 2.93
CA GLU A 184 19.51 26.91 2.33
C GLU A 184 19.90 26.12 1.08
N VAL A 185 19.85 24.78 1.15
CA VAL A 185 20.15 23.89 0.02
C VAL A 185 19.16 24.09 -1.13
N ALA A 186 17.86 24.10 -0.86
CA ALA A 186 16.82 24.25 -1.87
C ALA A 186 16.88 25.63 -2.57
N ILE A 187 17.16 26.70 -1.83
CA ILE A 187 17.37 28.03 -2.42
C ILE A 187 18.66 28.04 -3.25
N ALA A 188 19.75 27.46 -2.75
CA ALA A 188 21.00 27.40 -3.49
C ALA A 188 20.85 26.62 -4.81
N PHE A 189 20.06 25.54 -4.81
CA PHE A 189 19.71 24.83 -6.03
C PHE A 189 18.98 25.72 -7.03
N ALA A 190 18.09 26.61 -6.58
CA ALA A 190 17.35 27.48 -7.48
C ALA A 190 18.16 28.68 -8.00
N THR A 191 19.19 29.13 -7.27
CA THR A 191 19.85 30.43 -7.54
C THR A 191 21.36 30.37 -7.76
N LYS A 192 21.97 29.18 -7.76
CA LYS A 192 23.43 29.02 -7.93
C LYS A 192 23.83 28.12 -9.10
N ASP A 193 22.95 27.97 -10.09
CA ASP A 193 23.22 27.27 -11.35
C ASP A 193 23.84 25.86 -11.16
N PRO A 194 23.19 24.98 -10.37
CA PRO A 194 23.74 23.65 -10.09
C PRO A 194 23.79 22.78 -11.36
N ASP A 195 23.00 23.07 -12.39
CA ASP A 195 23.06 22.36 -13.66
C ASP A 195 24.09 22.95 -14.65
N GLY A 196 24.53 24.20 -14.44
CA GLY A 196 25.67 24.82 -15.15
C GLY A 196 25.30 25.43 -16.50
N ASN A 197 24.03 25.79 -16.68
CA ASN A 197 23.52 26.35 -17.92
C ASN A 197 23.58 27.89 -17.96
N GLY A 198 23.96 28.53 -16.84
CA GLY A 198 24.06 29.98 -16.69
C GLY A 198 22.74 30.70 -16.47
N LYS A 199 21.66 30.00 -16.09
CA LYS A 199 20.32 30.56 -15.86
C LYS A 199 19.76 30.06 -14.53
N ASP A 200 18.99 30.92 -13.88
CA ASP A 200 18.20 30.56 -12.69
C ASP A 200 16.87 29.91 -13.13
N ASP A 201 16.94 28.72 -13.73
CA ASP A 201 15.77 27.96 -14.23
C ASP A 201 15.62 26.56 -13.60
N THR A 202 16.29 26.35 -12.48
CA THR A 202 16.20 25.17 -11.63
C THR A 202 15.41 25.48 -10.35
N TYR A 203 14.92 24.42 -9.70
CA TYR A 203 14.12 24.47 -8.48
C TYR A 203 14.79 23.63 -7.40
N GLY A 204 14.57 24.01 -6.14
CA GLY A 204 15.02 23.23 -5.00
C GLY A 204 14.28 21.90 -4.91
N LEU A 205 12.95 21.94 -4.94
CA LEU A 205 12.08 20.77 -4.79
C LEU A 205 10.85 20.84 -5.70
N VAL A 206 10.29 19.67 -6.02
CA VAL A 206 9.13 19.53 -6.92
C VAL A 206 7.83 19.30 -6.15
N PHE A 207 6.77 20.04 -6.48
CA PHE A 207 5.40 19.78 -6.01
C PHE A 207 4.42 19.53 -7.16
N GLY A 208 3.35 18.79 -6.90
CA GLY A 208 2.12 18.79 -7.69
C GLY A 208 0.95 19.34 -6.86
N GLU A 209 -0.24 19.28 -7.42
CA GLU A 209 -1.48 19.68 -6.76
C GLU A 209 -1.67 18.99 -5.41
N LYS A 210 -2.52 19.56 -4.56
CA LYS A 210 -2.79 19.09 -3.19
C LYS A 210 -1.54 18.97 -2.31
N VAL A 211 -0.51 19.76 -2.59
CA VAL A 211 0.71 19.83 -1.76
C VAL A 211 1.41 18.46 -1.69
N TRP A 212 1.38 17.70 -2.79
CA TRP A 212 2.05 16.41 -2.91
C TRP A 212 3.36 16.55 -3.70
N PRO A 213 4.46 15.89 -3.33
CA PRO A 213 4.57 14.97 -2.20
C PRO A 213 4.74 15.72 -0.87
N ASN A 214 4.42 15.04 0.23
CA ASN A 214 4.66 15.60 1.56
C ASN A 214 6.15 15.46 1.93
N TYR A 215 6.90 16.56 1.93
CA TYR A 215 8.31 16.59 2.35
C TYR A 215 8.45 16.66 3.87
N HIS A 216 8.04 15.62 4.58
CA HIS A 216 7.93 15.64 6.05
C HIS A 216 9.23 15.32 6.82
N PHE A 217 10.26 14.75 6.19
CA PHE A 217 11.58 14.50 6.82
C PHE A 217 11.54 13.89 8.24
N GLY A 218 10.51 13.09 8.56
CA GLY A 218 10.33 12.44 9.85
C GLY A 218 8.85 12.34 10.26
N THR A 219 8.56 11.51 11.26
CA THR A 219 7.19 11.31 11.78
C THR A 219 6.62 12.60 12.38
N TYR A 220 7.47 13.43 13.00
CA TYR A 220 7.04 14.66 13.67
C TYR A 220 6.37 15.66 12.72
N TRP A 221 6.78 15.75 11.45
CA TRP A 221 6.15 16.65 10.47
C TRP A 221 5.27 15.92 9.44
N ASP A 222 5.05 14.62 9.63
CA ASP A 222 4.22 13.83 8.74
C ASP A 222 2.74 14.19 8.92
N ALA A 223 2.08 14.58 7.83
CA ALA A 223 0.68 15.00 7.84
C ALA A 223 -0.28 13.82 8.13
N ASP A 224 0.13 12.59 7.80
CA ASP A 224 -0.68 11.38 7.97
C ASP A 224 -0.40 10.68 9.31
N ALA A 225 0.63 11.10 10.05
CA ALA A 225 1.00 10.51 11.32
C ALA A 225 0.06 10.94 12.45
N TRP A 226 -0.58 9.98 13.12
CA TRP A 226 -1.27 10.19 14.38
C TRP A 226 -0.27 10.11 15.55
N TYR A 227 0.65 11.07 15.58
CA TYR A 227 1.78 11.12 16.49
C TYR A 227 1.59 12.14 17.62
N HIS A 228 1.21 13.37 17.23
CA HIS A 228 0.99 14.48 18.15
C HIS A 228 -0.25 14.28 19.02
N LYS A 229 -0.29 14.94 20.16
CA LYS A 229 -1.43 14.93 21.07
C LYS A 229 -1.99 16.33 21.30
N ASN A 230 -3.31 16.44 21.41
CA ASN A 230 -3.96 17.67 21.86
C ASN A 230 -3.86 17.82 23.40
N GLU A 231 -4.39 18.93 23.93
CA GLU A 231 -4.41 19.23 25.37
C GLU A 231 -5.14 18.18 26.23
N LYS A 232 -6.03 17.39 25.63
CA LYS A 232 -6.74 16.27 26.29
C LYS A 232 -5.92 14.98 26.29
N GLY A 233 -4.70 14.99 25.74
CA GLY A 233 -3.86 13.81 25.59
C GLY A 233 -4.28 12.86 24.47
N GLN A 234 -5.20 13.26 23.61
CA GLN A 234 -5.68 12.46 22.47
C GLN A 234 -4.74 12.63 21.28
N TYR A 235 -4.42 11.53 20.59
CA TYR A 235 -3.70 11.57 19.32
C TYR A 235 -4.51 12.37 18.29
N ILE A 236 -3.83 13.22 17.50
CA ILE A 236 -4.43 14.02 16.43
C ILE A 236 -3.73 13.74 15.10
N PRO A 237 -4.40 13.94 13.95
CA PRO A 237 -3.74 13.79 12.66
C PRO A 237 -2.70 14.90 12.46
N GLY A 238 -1.53 14.54 11.94
CA GLY A 238 -0.43 15.47 11.74
C GLY A 238 -0.78 16.68 10.85
N ILE A 239 -1.75 16.55 9.94
CA ILE A 239 -2.20 17.61 9.03
C ILE A 239 -2.76 18.85 9.75
N ILE A 240 -3.14 18.76 11.03
CA ILE A 240 -3.56 19.90 11.86
C ILE A 240 -2.59 20.23 13.01
N SER A 241 -1.42 19.57 13.05
CA SER A 241 -0.43 19.78 14.11
C SER A 241 0.33 21.10 13.96
N ASP A 242 0.92 21.59 15.04
CA ASP A 242 1.81 22.76 15.00
C ASP A 242 3.06 22.51 14.13
N ALA A 243 3.55 21.27 14.10
CA ALA A 243 4.62 20.85 13.21
C ALA A 243 4.23 21.06 11.73
N ARG A 244 2.96 20.86 11.37
CA ARG A 244 2.47 21.15 10.02
C ARG A 244 2.46 22.65 9.71
N LYS A 245 2.14 23.50 10.69
CA LYS A 245 2.22 24.97 10.54
C LYS A 245 3.65 25.43 10.27
N GLU A 246 4.62 24.88 11.01
CA GLU A 246 6.06 25.11 10.76
C GLU A 246 6.47 24.68 9.35
N TRP A 247 6.05 23.49 8.95
CA TRP A 247 6.32 22.96 7.62
C TRP A 247 5.78 23.88 6.51
N ILE A 248 4.53 24.34 6.63
CA ILE A 248 3.91 25.26 5.66
C ILE A 248 4.70 26.56 5.56
N ARG A 249 5.17 27.11 6.69
CA ARG A 249 6.01 28.31 6.71
C ARG A 249 7.28 28.12 5.86
N VAL A 250 7.99 27.01 6.06
CA VAL A 250 9.22 26.72 5.31
C VAL A 250 8.92 26.56 3.81
N MET A 251 7.85 25.85 3.45
CA MET A 251 7.45 25.71 2.05
C MET A 251 7.03 27.05 1.42
N ALA A 252 6.35 27.92 2.16
CA ALA A 252 6.00 29.26 1.70
C ALA A 252 7.24 30.14 1.48
N GLU A 253 8.25 30.04 2.35
CA GLU A 253 9.55 30.71 2.16
C GLU A 253 10.27 30.21 0.90
N LEU A 254 10.26 28.89 0.66
CA LEU A 254 10.84 28.29 -0.53
C LEU A 254 10.10 28.70 -1.81
N TYR A 255 8.76 28.70 -1.79
CA TYR A 255 7.95 29.17 -2.92
C TYR A 255 8.25 30.63 -3.24
N LYS A 256 8.29 31.49 -2.22
CA LYS A 256 8.63 32.91 -2.37
C LYS A 256 10.04 33.12 -2.92
N ALA A 257 10.99 32.27 -2.53
CA ALA A 257 12.37 32.30 -3.02
C ALA A 257 12.53 31.71 -4.44
N GLY A 258 11.46 31.17 -5.05
CA GLY A 258 11.51 30.54 -6.37
C GLY A 258 12.05 29.12 -6.37
N ALA A 259 12.25 28.51 -5.20
CA ALA A 259 12.75 27.14 -5.07
C ALA A 259 11.66 26.07 -5.28
N ILE A 260 10.42 26.48 -5.54
CA ILE A 260 9.28 25.62 -5.90
C ILE A 260 8.68 26.20 -7.19
N GLN A 261 8.28 25.33 -8.12
CA GLN A 261 7.69 25.79 -9.38
C GLN A 261 6.34 26.48 -9.18
N LYS A 262 6.12 27.59 -9.89
CA LYS A 262 4.97 28.48 -9.65
C LYS A 262 3.62 27.83 -9.98
N ASP A 263 3.60 26.93 -10.95
CA ASP A 263 2.43 26.25 -11.49
C ASP A 263 2.14 24.91 -10.80
N PHE A 264 2.78 24.59 -9.66
CA PHE A 264 2.64 23.28 -9.01
C PHE A 264 1.19 22.88 -8.74
N VAL A 265 0.31 23.84 -8.42
CA VAL A 265 -1.12 23.62 -8.16
C VAL A 265 -1.92 23.18 -9.39
N LEU A 266 -1.35 23.28 -10.59
CA LEU A 266 -1.98 22.91 -11.86
C LEU A 266 -1.50 21.55 -12.39
N LEU A 267 -0.48 20.95 -11.76
CA LEU A 267 0.17 19.74 -12.23
C LEU A 267 -0.24 18.59 -11.34
N ASN A 268 -0.70 17.48 -11.92
CA ASN A 268 -0.79 16.26 -11.14
C ASN A 268 0.63 15.83 -10.66
N PRO A 269 0.75 15.19 -9.48
CA PRO A 269 2.00 14.65 -8.93
C PRO A 269 2.98 13.99 -9.91
N ASN A 270 2.50 13.08 -10.74
CA ASN A 270 3.34 12.31 -11.66
C ASN A 270 3.86 13.18 -12.80
N GLU A 271 3.01 14.07 -13.30
CA GLU A 271 3.37 15.07 -14.29
C GLU A 271 4.40 16.06 -13.74
N ALA A 272 4.24 16.52 -12.49
CA ALA A 272 5.23 17.38 -11.85
C ALA A 272 6.61 16.70 -11.77
N ASN A 273 6.67 15.45 -11.31
CA ASN A 273 7.92 14.69 -11.25
C ASN A 273 8.59 14.55 -12.63
N THR A 274 7.81 14.21 -13.67
CA THR A 274 8.35 13.99 -15.01
C THR A 274 8.77 15.29 -15.72
N ARG A 275 7.95 16.34 -15.64
CA ARG A 275 8.20 17.63 -16.31
C ARG A 275 9.21 18.53 -15.61
N VAL A 276 9.44 18.31 -14.32
CA VAL A 276 10.32 19.16 -13.52
C VAL A 276 11.56 18.39 -13.08
N PHE A 277 11.43 17.38 -12.22
CA PHE A 277 12.60 16.65 -11.71
C PHE A 277 13.33 15.87 -12.81
N TYR A 278 12.65 14.95 -13.49
CA TYR A 278 13.28 14.11 -14.52
C TYR A 278 13.61 14.85 -15.81
N ALA A 279 13.08 16.07 -16.00
CA ALA A 279 13.50 17.00 -17.03
C ALA A 279 14.79 17.78 -16.65
N GLY A 280 15.41 17.48 -15.51
CA GLY A 280 16.66 18.07 -15.05
C GLY A 280 16.51 19.38 -14.26
N LYS A 281 15.28 19.80 -13.92
CA LYS A 281 15.01 21.14 -13.38
C LYS A 281 14.78 21.20 -11.88
N ALA A 282 14.76 20.10 -11.15
CA ALA A 282 14.63 20.12 -9.69
C ALA A 282 15.69 19.27 -9.00
N GLY A 283 16.09 19.69 -7.80
CA GLY A 283 17.13 19.02 -7.02
C GLY A 283 16.60 17.98 -6.03
N ILE A 284 15.33 18.06 -5.62
CA ILE A 284 14.74 17.18 -4.60
C ILE A 284 13.38 16.65 -5.07
N LEU A 285 13.15 15.34 -4.91
CA LEU A 285 11.87 14.66 -5.08
C LEU A 285 11.60 13.72 -3.90
N VAL A 286 10.51 12.96 -3.94
CA VAL A 286 10.35 11.75 -3.11
C VAL A 286 10.35 10.50 -3.98
N GLY A 287 10.87 9.41 -3.43
CA GLY A 287 10.82 8.08 -4.02
C GLY A 287 10.90 7.02 -2.93
N ALA A 288 10.83 5.75 -3.30
CA ALA A 288 10.95 4.64 -2.36
C ALA A 288 11.97 3.64 -2.91
N PRO A 289 12.45 2.68 -2.09
CA PRO A 289 13.21 1.55 -2.60
C PRO A 289 12.58 0.86 -3.81
N ARG A 290 11.26 0.92 -3.95
CA ARG A 290 10.47 0.28 -5.01
C ARG A 290 9.81 1.29 -5.94
N GLY A 291 9.46 0.83 -7.14
CA GLY A 291 8.54 1.53 -8.04
C GLY A 291 9.11 2.76 -8.72
N MET A 292 10.42 3.00 -8.63
CA MET A 292 11.08 4.02 -9.46
C MET A 292 11.17 3.54 -10.92
N SER A 293 11.20 4.45 -11.88
CA SER A 293 11.19 4.12 -13.32
C SER A 293 12.59 4.22 -13.93
N ASP A 294 13.19 3.10 -14.33
CA ASP A 294 14.50 3.07 -15.01
C ASP A 294 14.52 4.01 -16.24
N ASP A 295 13.40 4.15 -16.94
CA ASP A 295 13.33 5.03 -18.11
C ASP A 295 13.35 6.51 -17.73
N TYR A 296 12.80 6.87 -16.57
CA TYR A 296 12.95 8.22 -16.02
C TYR A 296 14.39 8.50 -15.60
N MET A 297 15.09 7.51 -15.02
CA MET A 297 16.51 7.66 -14.68
C MET A 297 17.38 7.82 -15.93
N LYS A 298 17.13 7.00 -16.97
CA LYS A 298 17.81 7.13 -18.26
C LYS A 298 17.53 8.48 -18.92
N ALA A 299 16.29 8.97 -18.86
CA ALA A 299 15.93 10.29 -19.38
C ALA A 299 16.70 11.40 -18.66
N LEU A 300 16.80 11.34 -17.33
CA LEU A 300 17.59 12.30 -16.55
C LEU A 300 19.08 12.22 -16.92
N LYS A 301 19.66 11.01 -16.99
CA LYS A 301 21.08 10.79 -17.37
C LYS A 301 21.41 11.25 -18.79
N LYS A 302 20.44 11.22 -19.70
CA LYS A 302 20.61 11.75 -21.06
C LYS A 302 20.85 13.26 -21.06
N ILE A 303 20.24 13.97 -20.10
CA ILE A 303 20.38 15.43 -19.94
C ILE A 303 21.57 15.76 -19.05
N HIS A 304 21.73 15.01 -17.95
CA HIS A 304 22.80 15.16 -16.96
C HIS A 304 23.53 13.82 -16.77
N PRO A 305 24.56 13.51 -17.58
CA PRO A 305 25.28 12.24 -17.50
C PRO A 305 25.90 11.94 -16.14
N ASP A 306 26.20 12.96 -15.35
CA ASP A 306 26.81 12.82 -14.02
C ASP A 306 25.77 12.84 -12.89
N ALA A 307 24.46 12.81 -13.20
CA ALA A 307 23.41 12.83 -12.20
C ALA A 307 23.58 11.68 -11.19
N GLU A 308 23.67 12.05 -9.91
CA GLU A 308 23.78 11.12 -8.79
C GLU A 308 22.70 11.46 -7.76
N LEU A 309 21.97 10.44 -7.32
CA LEU A 309 20.89 10.59 -6.35
C LEU A 309 21.30 9.99 -5.02
N ALA A 310 20.85 10.60 -3.92
CA ALA A 310 21.03 10.11 -2.56
C ALA A 310 19.75 10.27 -1.74
N ALA A 311 19.57 9.43 -0.73
CA ALA A 311 18.47 9.55 0.21
C ALA A 311 18.74 10.69 1.21
N ILE A 312 17.71 11.45 1.57
CA ILE A 312 17.78 12.36 2.71
C ILE A 312 17.29 11.61 3.96
N PRO A 313 18.14 11.41 4.98
CA PRO A 313 17.73 10.76 6.22
C PRO A 313 16.70 11.61 6.99
N PRO A 314 15.90 11.00 7.87
CA PRO A 314 14.95 11.75 8.68
C PRO A 314 15.69 12.76 9.56
N PHE A 315 15.13 13.97 9.68
CA PHE A 315 15.65 15.02 10.53
C PHE A 315 15.38 14.68 12.00
N LYS A 316 16.25 15.19 12.87
CA LYS A 316 16.02 15.13 14.31
C LYS A 316 14.95 16.15 14.68
N ALA A 317 13.83 15.67 15.22
CA ALA A 317 12.71 16.50 15.63
C ALA A 317 12.99 17.27 16.93
N PRO A 318 12.23 18.34 17.22
CA PRO A 318 12.36 19.12 18.46
C PRO A 318 12.17 18.28 19.73
N ASP A 319 11.35 17.23 19.67
CA ASP A 319 11.14 16.28 20.78
C ASP A 319 12.26 15.23 20.91
N GLY A 320 13.30 15.33 20.07
CA GLY A 320 14.44 14.42 20.03
C GLY A 320 14.20 13.12 19.24
N SER A 321 13.00 12.90 18.72
CA SER A 321 12.71 11.75 17.86
C SER A 321 13.37 11.87 16.48
N GLN A 322 13.64 10.72 15.85
CA GLN A 322 14.25 10.66 14.53
C GLN A 322 13.86 9.34 13.87
N GLY A 323 13.12 9.42 12.75
CA GLY A 323 12.61 8.25 12.04
C GLY A 323 11.32 8.56 11.27
N TYR A 324 10.92 7.62 10.41
CA TYR A 324 9.73 7.78 9.54
C TYR A 324 8.51 7.04 10.08
N THR A 325 7.33 7.43 9.60
CA THR A 325 6.08 6.74 9.93
C THR A 325 6.04 5.40 9.20
N ALA A 326 5.74 4.32 9.92
CA ALA A 326 5.45 3.03 9.31
C ALA A 326 4.06 3.07 8.66
N GLY A 327 3.94 2.46 7.50
CA GLY A 327 2.68 2.19 6.83
C GLY A 327 1.90 1.05 7.47
N SER A 328 0.77 0.73 6.85
CA SER A 328 -0.16 -0.31 7.29
C SER A 328 0.34 -1.74 7.06
N GLY A 329 1.35 -1.96 6.20
CA GLY A 329 1.78 -3.30 5.78
C GLY A 329 0.87 -3.97 4.74
N TYR A 330 -0.14 -3.25 4.25
CA TYR A 330 -1.04 -3.68 3.18
C TYR A 330 -1.59 -2.46 2.41
N TYR A 331 -1.94 -2.62 1.14
CA TYR A 331 -2.46 -1.50 0.34
C TYR A 331 -3.89 -1.70 -0.17
N THR A 332 -4.21 -2.91 -0.63
CA THR A 332 -5.55 -3.27 -1.09
C THR A 332 -6.01 -4.53 -0.38
N MET A 333 -7.28 -4.88 -0.48
CA MET A 333 -7.82 -6.09 0.11
C MET A 333 -8.82 -6.77 -0.82
N THR A 334 -9.04 -8.07 -0.61
CA THR A 334 -9.97 -8.88 -1.40
C THR A 334 -11.02 -9.50 -0.49
N ALA A 335 -12.30 -9.23 -0.71
CA ALA A 335 -13.40 -9.90 0.01
C ALA A 335 -14.04 -10.99 -0.85
N LEU A 336 -14.58 -12.01 -0.18
CA LEU A 336 -15.38 -13.06 -0.82
C LEU A 336 -16.85 -12.84 -0.52
N SER A 337 -17.72 -13.01 -1.52
CA SER A 337 -19.17 -12.84 -1.36
C SER A 337 -19.75 -13.86 -0.38
N ALA A 338 -20.68 -13.42 0.48
CA ALA A 338 -21.39 -14.30 1.41
C ALA A 338 -22.20 -15.40 0.70
N LYS A 339 -22.52 -15.23 -0.59
CA LYS A 339 -23.19 -16.25 -1.41
C LYS A 339 -22.39 -17.55 -1.57
N LEU A 340 -21.08 -17.50 -1.28
CA LEU A 340 -20.19 -18.66 -1.34
C LEU A 340 -20.30 -19.56 -0.11
N ALA A 341 -21.07 -19.19 0.93
CA ALA A 341 -21.18 -19.95 2.18
C ALA A 341 -21.64 -21.41 1.96
N ASP A 342 -22.47 -21.66 0.94
CA ASP A 342 -22.99 -22.99 0.61
C ASP A 342 -22.14 -23.74 -0.43
N ASP A 343 -21.00 -23.18 -0.87
CA ASP A 343 -20.08 -23.82 -1.84
C ASP A 343 -18.62 -23.78 -1.33
N PRO A 344 -18.30 -24.54 -0.27
CA PRO A 344 -16.95 -24.54 0.33
C PRO A 344 -15.87 -25.00 -0.65
N GLY A 345 -16.20 -25.85 -1.63
CA GLY A 345 -15.27 -26.25 -2.68
C GLY A 345 -14.87 -25.09 -3.58
N LYS A 346 -15.84 -24.24 -3.99
CA LYS A 346 -15.54 -23.01 -4.74
C LYS A 346 -14.71 -22.02 -3.92
N VAL A 347 -14.99 -21.89 -2.61
CA VAL A 347 -14.18 -21.05 -1.70
C VAL A 347 -12.74 -21.55 -1.67
N ARG A 348 -12.53 -22.85 -1.46
CA ARG A 348 -11.18 -23.45 -1.44
C ARG A 348 -10.44 -23.22 -2.76
N ARG A 349 -11.11 -23.35 -3.91
CA ARG A 349 -10.51 -23.06 -5.23
C ARG A 349 -10.10 -21.60 -5.39
N ILE A 350 -10.94 -20.66 -4.93
CA ILE A 350 -10.60 -19.23 -4.95
C ILE A 350 -9.38 -18.95 -4.08
N LEU A 351 -9.35 -19.51 -2.87
CA LEU A 351 -8.24 -19.32 -1.92
C LEU A 351 -6.95 -19.98 -2.41
N GLU A 352 -7.02 -21.12 -3.11
CA GLU A 352 -5.86 -21.75 -3.76
C GLU A 352 -5.26 -20.85 -4.86
N ILE A 353 -6.11 -20.20 -5.66
CA ILE A 353 -5.67 -19.21 -6.66
C ILE A 353 -5.00 -18.00 -5.97
N ILE A 354 -5.57 -17.53 -4.86
CA ILE A 354 -5.01 -16.41 -4.08
C ILE A 354 -3.66 -16.78 -3.47
N ASP A 355 -3.57 -17.93 -2.78
CA ASP A 355 -2.34 -18.42 -2.12
C ASP A 355 -1.21 -18.59 -3.14
N PHE A 356 -1.52 -19.15 -4.32
CA PHE A 356 -0.56 -19.24 -5.42
C PHE A 356 -0.06 -17.87 -5.88
N GLY A 357 -0.97 -16.92 -6.14
CA GLY A 357 -0.65 -15.61 -6.69
C GLY A 357 0.18 -14.71 -5.78
N ARG A 358 0.10 -14.95 -4.46
CA ARG A 358 0.85 -14.20 -3.44
C ARG A 358 2.06 -14.96 -2.89
N LYS A 359 2.37 -16.14 -3.40
CA LYS A 359 3.58 -16.88 -2.99
C LYS A 359 4.82 -16.03 -3.27
N PHE A 360 5.66 -15.85 -2.24
CA PHE A 360 6.87 -15.06 -2.37
C PHE A 360 8.00 -15.87 -2.98
N TYR A 361 8.56 -15.33 -4.07
CA TYR A 361 9.77 -15.82 -4.68
C TYR A 361 10.86 -14.77 -4.46
N PRO A 362 11.90 -15.07 -3.67
CA PRO A 362 12.99 -14.11 -3.49
C PRO A 362 13.68 -13.86 -4.83
N PRO A 363 14.33 -12.70 -5.03
CA PRO A 363 14.83 -12.28 -6.35
C PRO A 363 15.68 -13.32 -7.08
N GLU A 364 16.52 -14.09 -6.37
CA GLU A 364 17.35 -15.15 -6.93
C GLU A 364 16.56 -16.36 -7.48
N GLN A 365 15.26 -16.46 -7.15
CA GLN A 365 14.31 -17.44 -7.65
C GLN A 365 13.34 -16.87 -8.70
N GLN A 366 13.42 -15.58 -9.04
CA GLN A 366 12.58 -14.94 -10.05
C GLN A 366 13.16 -15.14 -11.45
N LYS A 367 13.23 -16.40 -11.88
CA LYS A 367 13.91 -16.85 -13.09
C LYS A 367 13.21 -18.05 -13.76
N PRO A 368 13.51 -18.37 -15.03
CA PRO A 368 12.82 -19.41 -15.81
C PRO A 368 12.92 -20.83 -15.21
N GLU A 369 13.91 -21.09 -14.37
CA GLU A 369 14.09 -22.37 -13.66
C GLU A 369 13.02 -22.58 -12.59
N ASN A 370 12.50 -21.50 -12.00
CA ASN A 370 11.38 -21.58 -11.06
C ASN A 370 10.06 -21.63 -11.84
N LYS A 371 9.53 -22.85 -12.02
CA LYS A 371 8.35 -23.08 -12.87
C LYS A 371 7.07 -22.39 -12.41
N ASP A 372 6.91 -22.16 -11.11
CA ASP A 372 5.76 -21.40 -10.63
C ASP A 372 5.89 -19.91 -10.98
N PHE A 373 7.06 -19.32 -10.74
CA PHE A 373 7.34 -17.94 -11.12
C PHE A 373 7.25 -17.75 -12.64
N ASP A 374 7.89 -18.62 -13.40
CA ASP A 374 7.89 -18.58 -14.87
C ASP A 374 6.46 -18.64 -15.41
N TRP A 375 5.63 -19.55 -14.89
CA TRP A 375 4.22 -19.63 -15.26
C TRP A 375 3.45 -18.35 -14.88
N LEU A 376 3.64 -17.84 -13.66
CA LEU A 376 2.97 -16.63 -13.15
C LEU A 376 3.24 -15.41 -14.03
N TYR A 377 4.46 -15.29 -14.53
CA TYR A 377 4.91 -14.21 -15.42
C TYR A 377 4.69 -14.51 -16.90
N GLY A 378 4.02 -15.62 -17.25
CA GLY A 378 3.61 -15.91 -18.62
C GLY A 378 4.70 -16.53 -19.50
N ASN A 379 5.66 -17.20 -18.90
CA ASN A 379 6.81 -17.88 -19.51
C ASN A 379 7.81 -16.95 -20.19
N GLU A 380 9.09 -17.22 -19.96
CA GLU A 380 10.18 -16.50 -20.63
C GLU A 380 10.03 -16.58 -22.16
N GLY A 381 10.32 -15.47 -22.84
CA GLY A 381 10.21 -15.32 -24.29
C GLY A 381 8.80 -14.94 -24.77
N THR A 382 7.77 -15.14 -23.94
CA THR A 382 6.38 -14.74 -24.24
C THR A 382 5.87 -13.67 -23.28
N GLY A 383 5.72 -14.01 -22.00
CA GLY A 383 5.16 -13.11 -20.99
C GLY A 383 6.19 -12.17 -20.37
N TYR A 384 7.46 -12.53 -20.40
CA TYR A 384 8.58 -11.71 -19.96
C TYR A 384 9.89 -12.14 -20.64
N GLN A 385 10.94 -11.33 -20.49
CA GLN A 385 12.33 -11.67 -20.82
C GLN A 385 13.23 -11.26 -19.65
N ILE A 386 14.38 -11.91 -19.48
CA ILE A 386 15.41 -11.43 -18.56
C ILE A 386 16.20 -10.32 -19.25
N VAL A 387 16.11 -9.10 -18.71
CA VAL A 387 16.88 -7.93 -19.16
C VAL A 387 17.71 -7.44 -17.99
N ASP A 388 19.03 -7.45 -18.14
CA ASP A 388 19.99 -7.09 -17.09
C ASP A 388 19.78 -7.85 -15.77
N GLY A 389 19.40 -9.13 -15.87
CA GLY A 389 19.12 -9.99 -14.72
C GLY A 389 17.72 -9.83 -14.11
N VAL A 390 16.88 -8.95 -14.67
CA VAL A 390 15.53 -8.65 -14.16
C VAL A 390 14.45 -9.17 -15.10
N ALA A 391 13.48 -9.90 -14.55
CA ALA A 391 12.28 -10.33 -15.28
C ALA A 391 11.44 -9.12 -15.74
N THR A 392 11.42 -8.89 -17.05
CA THR A 392 10.85 -7.70 -17.67
C THR A 392 9.72 -8.09 -18.61
N PRO A 393 8.48 -7.63 -18.36
CA PRO A 393 7.38 -7.81 -19.29
C PRO A 393 7.65 -7.09 -20.63
N PRO A 394 7.19 -7.63 -21.76
CA PRO A 394 7.32 -6.99 -23.05
C PRO A 394 6.55 -5.66 -23.09
N GLU A 395 7.20 -4.62 -23.60
CA GLU A 395 6.63 -3.28 -23.70
C GLU A 395 5.35 -3.27 -24.55
N GLY A 396 4.34 -2.52 -24.10
CA GLY A 396 3.07 -2.35 -24.81
C GLY A 396 2.19 -3.60 -24.93
N LYS A 397 2.63 -4.77 -24.44
CA LYS A 397 1.86 -6.01 -24.51
C LYS A 397 1.24 -6.33 -23.16
N LYS A 398 -0.09 -6.28 -23.09
CA LYS A 398 -0.87 -6.64 -21.90
C LYS A 398 -1.51 -8.01 -22.05
N GLY A 399 -1.76 -8.67 -20.92
CA GLY A 399 -2.59 -9.86 -20.86
C GLY A 399 -1.91 -11.16 -21.26
N LEU A 400 -0.58 -11.17 -21.40
CA LEU A 400 0.21 -12.36 -21.75
C LEU A 400 0.47 -13.28 -20.57
N ALA A 401 0.35 -12.75 -19.35
CA ALA A 401 0.76 -13.43 -18.13
C ALA A 401 -0.39 -13.57 -17.12
N PRO A 402 -0.46 -14.68 -16.37
CA PRO A 402 -1.43 -14.85 -15.28
C PRO A 402 -1.45 -13.71 -14.27
N PHE A 403 -0.29 -13.13 -13.92
CA PHE A 403 -0.22 -12.03 -12.95
C PHE A 403 -1.11 -10.82 -13.32
N ASN A 404 -1.41 -10.62 -14.61
CA ASN A 404 -2.31 -9.54 -15.04
C ASN A 404 -3.78 -9.75 -14.61
N TYR A 405 -4.17 -10.98 -14.28
CA TYR A 405 -5.58 -11.35 -14.06
C TYR A 405 -5.87 -11.89 -12.65
N LEU A 406 -4.86 -12.38 -11.92
CA LEU A 406 -5.05 -12.93 -10.58
C LEU A 406 -5.69 -11.93 -9.61
N PHE A 407 -6.54 -12.41 -8.70
CA PHE A 407 -7.16 -11.60 -7.64
C PHE A 407 -6.12 -10.96 -6.74
N ASP A 408 -5.07 -11.72 -6.43
CA ASP A 408 -3.88 -11.23 -5.79
C ASP A 408 -2.65 -11.63 -6.59
N ASN A 409 -1.89 -10.62 -6.96
CA ASN A 409 -0.63 -10.74 -7.69
C ASN A 409 0.51 -10.06 -6.94
N LYS A 410 0.31 -9.76 -5.65
CA LYS A 410 1.32 -9.17 -4.76
C LYS A 410 1.87 -10.27 -3.89
N MET A 411 3.11 -10.65 -4.19
CA MET A 411 3.87 -11.59 -3.39
C MET A 411 3.96 -11.10 -1.94
N TRP A 412 3.63 -11.97 -0.98
CA TRP A 412 3.69 -11.67 0.44
C TRP A 412 5.11 -11.89 0.96
N ALA A 413 5.93 -10.84 0.92
CA ALA A 413 7.30 -10.93 1.44
C ALA A 413 7.29 -11.17 2.96
N PRO A 414 8.20 -12.03 3.48
CA PRO A 414 8.29 -12.29 4.92
C PRO A 414 8.79 -11.08 5.73
N SER A 415 9.47 -10.14 5.07
CA SER A 415 9.85 -8.83 5.61
C SER A 415 10.07 -7.84 4.48
N ASP A 416 10.22 -6.55 4.79
CA ASP A 416 10.53 -5.53 3.80
C ASP A 416 11.91 -5.79 3.16
N GLU A 417 12.91 -6.16 3.97
CA GLU A 417 14.28 -6.48 3.55
C GLU A 417 14.32 -7.67 2.59
N ALA A 418 13.43 -8.65 2.77
CA ALA A 418 13.38 -9.83 1.90
C ALA A 418 13.11 -9.48 0.43
N ASN A 419 12.43 -8.36 0.15
CA ASN A 419 12.12 -7.94 -1.21
C ASN A 419 13.38 -7.61 -2.04
N GLN A 420 14.41 -7.04 -1.40
CA GLN A 420 15.64 -6.56 -2.07
C GLN A 420 15.31 -5.82 -3.39
N TYR A 421 14.48 -4.78 -3.31
CA TYR A 421 14.02 -4.01 -4.46
C TYR A 421 15.16 -3.42 -5.28
N HIS A 422 16.32 -3.17 -4.68
CA HIS A 422 17.51 -2.76 -5.41
C HIS A 422 17.92 -3.73 -6.52
N LEU A 423 17.59 -5.03 -6.43
CA LEU A 423 17.86 -6.01 -7.49
C LEU A 423 16.84 -5.95 -8.64
N THR A 424 15.78 -5.16 -8.53
CA THR A 424 14.72 -5.04 -9.54
C THR A 424 14.97 -3.93 -10.56
N TYR A 425 15.97 -3.07 -10.33
CA TYR A 425 16.33 -1.99 -11.24
C TYR A 425 17.44 -2.40 -12.20
N LYS A 426 17.40 -1.84 -13.42
CA LYS A 426 18.39 -2.12 -14.48
C LYS A 426 19.51 -1.09 -14.47
N THR A 427 19.16 0.16 -14.19
CA THR A 427 20.13 1.27 -14.10
C THR A 427 20.98 1.15 -12.83
N GLU A 428 22.28 1.40 -12.95
CA GLU A 428 23.20 1.35 -11.81
C GLU A 428 22.83 2.39 -10.74
N GLU A 429 22.39 3.57 -11.17
CA GLU A 429 21.99 4.68 -10.32
C GLU A 429 20.85 4.29 -9.38
N TYR A 430 19.80 3.65 -9.90
CA TYR A 430 18.70 3.19 -9.07
C TYR A 430 19.00 1.93 -8.28
N ARG A 431 19.86 1.03 -8.77
CA ARG A 431 20.34 -0.08 -7.93
C ARG A 431 21.06 0.46 -6.68
N LYS A 432 21.94 1.46 -6.85
CA LYS A 432 22.63 2.12 -5.74
C LYS A 432 21.67 2.86 -4.82
N LEU A 433 20.81 3.72 -5.37
CA LEU A 433 19.87 4.53 -4.59
C LEU A 433 18.85 3.67 -3.83
N ALA A 434 18.29 2.65 -4.47
CA ALA A 434 17.35 1.75 -3.81
C ALA A 434 18.02 0.99 -2.67
N LYS A 435 19.25 0.52 -2.86
CA LYS A 435 20.02 -0.13 -1.80
C LYS A 435 20.31 0.83 -0.64
N GLU A 436 20.69 2.08 -0.94
CA GLU A 436 20.89 3.12 0.07
C GLU A 436 19.60 3.39 0.87
N LEU A 437 18.45 3.48 0.19
CA LEU A 437 17.15 3.66 0.85
C LEU A 437 16.79 2.45 1.72
N GLU A 438 17.02 1.22 1.24
CA GLU A 438 16.80 -0.01 2.03
C GLU A 438 17.67 -0.02 3.29
N GLU A 439 18.96 0.26 3.17
CA GLU A 439 19.90 0.33 4.29
C GLU A 439 19.53 1.45 5.28
N MET A 440 19.12 2.62 4.77
CA MET A 440 18.64 3.72 5.60
C MET A 440 17.39 3.30 6.38
N HIS A 441 16.37 2.73 5.73
CA HIS A 441 15.15 2.29 6.40
C HIS A 441 15.43 1.16 7.40
N ALA A 442 16.30 0.22 7.10
CA ALA A 442 16.69 -0.84 8.03
C ALA A 442 17.46 -0.29 9.26
N GLY A 443 18.16 0.84 9.10
CA GLY A 443 18.97 1.48 10.14
C GLY A 443 18.25 2.50 11.02
N ILE A 444 17.00 2.87 10.71
CA ILE A 444 16.22 3.88 11.46
C ILE A 444 14.96 3.28 12.10
N LYS A 445 14.49 3.94 13.15
CA LYS A 445 13.21 3.58 13.78
C LYS A 445 12.04 4.01 12.93
N HIS A 446 10.95 3.22 12.99
CA HIS A 446 9.69 3.56 12.36
C HIS A 446 8.55 3.67 13.37
N TYR A 447 7.83 4.80 13.35
CA TYR A 447 6.69 5.01 14.24
C TYR A 447 5.46 4.23 13.74
N GLN A 448 4.93 3.35 14.59
CA GLN A 448 3.74 2.57 14.30
C GLN A 448 2.50 3.46 14.43
N ASN A 449 1.96 3.90 13.29
CA ASN A 449 0.82 4.80 13.23
C ASN A 449 -0.48 4.09 13.67
N PRO A 450 -1.18 4.53 14.73
CA PRO A 450 -2.36 3.83 15.23
C PRO A 450 -3.53 3.83 14.25
N ILE A 451 -3.60 4.81 13.35
CA ILE A 451 -4.72 4.95 12.42
C ILE A 451 -4.91 3.72 11.53
N HIS A 452 -3.84 2.96 11.27
CA HIS A 452 -3.88 1.73 10.47
C HIS A 452 -4.58 0.56 11.16
N GLN A 453 -4.84 0.64 12.47
CA GLN A 453 -5.43 -0.44 13.27
C GLN A 453 -6.83 -0.11 13.81
N VAL A 454 -7.34 1.09 13.52
CA VAL A 454 -8.63 1.56 14.06
C VAL A 454 -9.67 1.77 12.95
N TYR A 455 -10.93 1.83 13.37
CA TYR A 455 -12.06 2.19 12.53
C TYR A 455 -12.72 3.46 13.07
N SER A 456 -12.79 4.52 12.26
CA SER A 456 -13.62 5.70 12.53
C SER A 456 -14.66 5.81 11.42
N LYS A 457 -15.94 5.77 11.79
CA LYS A 457 -17.05 5.94 10.85
C LYS A 457 -17.02 7.32 10.21
N THR A 458 -16.68 8.35 10.99
CA THR A 458 -16.66 9.71 10.47
C THR A 458 -15.48 9.95 9.53
N PHE A 459 -14.32 9.32 9.79
CA PHE A 459 -13.17 9.38 8.89
C PHE A 459 -13.50 8.74 7.55
N VAL A 460 -14.17 7.60 7.64
CA VAL A 460 -14.73 6.83 6.53
C VAL A 460 -15.71 7.66 5.69
N ASP A 461 -16.63 8.40 6.32
CA ASP A 461 -17.69 9.12 5.62
C ASP A 461 -17.26 10.49 5.07
N LYS A 462 -16.31 11.17 5.74
CA LYS A 462 -15.98 12.59 5.49
C LYS A 462 -14.48 12.87 5.37
N GLY A 463 -13.62 11.95 5.80
CA GLY A 463 -12.19 12.18 5.98
C GLY A 463 -11.49 12.65 4.71
N GLN A 464 -11.82 12.05 3.56
CA GLN A 464 -11.27 12.46 2.27
C GLN A 464 -11.64 13.92 1.94
N GLU A 465 -12.93 14.26 1.96
CA GLU A 465 -13.43 15.59 1.63
C GLU A 465 -12.79 16.69 2.50
N ILE A 466 -12.79 16.50 3.82
CA ILE A 466 -12.24 17.50 4.75
C ILE A 466 -10.71 17.63 4.63
N THR A 467 -10.01 16.53 4.31
CA THR A 467 -8.55 16.52 4.12
C THR A 467 -8.18 17.23 2.82
N GLU A 468 -8.90 16.94 1.72
CA GLU A 468 -8.68 17.62 0.44
C GLU A 468 -8.95 19.12 0.53
N LYS A 469 -10.03 19.52 1.21
CA LYS A 469 -10.31 20.94 1.46
C LYS A 469 -9.16 21.60 2.22
N LEU A 470 -8.64 20.95 3.27
CA LEU A 470 -7.53 21.48 4.06
C LEU A 470 -6.23 21.57 3.23
N LEU A 471 -5.89 20.55 2.43
CA LEU A 471 -4.71 20.57 1.57
C LEU A 471 -4.75 21.72 0.55
N ASN A 472 -5.92 22.02 -0.02
CA ASN A 472 -6.08 23.16 -0.93
C ASN A 472 -5.85 24.50 -0.23
N GLU A 473 -6.33 24.67 1.01
CA GLU A 473 -6.06 25.88 1.79
C GLU A 473 -4.58 25.98 2.21
N GLN A 474 -3.93 24.86 2.51
CA GLN A 474 -2.47 24.82 2.76
C GLN A 474 -1.68 25.20 1.50
N ALA A 475 -2.11 24.77 0.30
CA ALA A 475 -1.49 25.20 -0.96
C ALA A 475 -1.59 26.73 -1.11
N ARG A 476 -2.75 27.32 -0.80
CA ARG A 476 -2.94 28.78 -0.80
C ARG A 476 -2.05 29.50 0.23
N MET A 477 -1.75 28.86 1.37
CA MET A 477 -0.78 29.41 2.31
C MET A 477 0.65 29.40 1.76
N ILE A 478 1.02 28.33 1.05
CA ILE A 478 2.33 28.21 0.41
C ILE A 478 2.50 29.22 -0.72
N THR A 479 1.46 29.42 -1.56
CA THR A 479 1.50 30.39 -2.66
C THR A 479 1.42 31.85 -2.19
N GLY A 480 0.99 32.08 -0.94
CA GLY A 480 0.81 33.41 -0.35
C GLY A 480 -0.58 34.00 -0.56
N ASP A 481 -1.52 33.26 -1.15
CA ASP A 481 -2.93 33.65 -1.35
C ASP A 481 -3.74 33.61 -0.04
N LEU A 482 -3.20 32.97 1.01
CA LEU A 482 -3.76 32.93 2.36
C LEU A 482 -2.63 33.15 3.39
N PRO A 483 -2.72 34.14 4.29
CA PRO A 483 -1.64 34.36 5.26
C PRO A 483 -1.61 33.27 6.33
N LEU A 484 -0.41 32.93 6.82
CA LEU A 484 -0.21 31.90 7.85
C LEU A 484 -0.94 32.18 9.18
N SER A 485 -1.32 33.44 9.43
CA SER A 485 -2.15 33.83 10.57
C SER A 485 -3.55 33.19 10.56
N GLU A 486 -4.01 32.71 9.40
CA GLU A 486 -5.30 32.03 9.24
C GLU A 486 -5.27 30.55 9.65
N TRP A 487 -4.12 30.01 10.05
CA TRP A 487 -3.97 28.60 10.42
C TRP A 487 -4.98 28.14 11.45
N ASP A 488 -5.14 28.90 12.53
CA ASP A 488 -5.98 28.50 13.65
C ASP A 488 -7.46 28.47 13.21
N ARG A 489 -7.86 29.35 12.28
CA ARG A 489 -9.19 29.31 11.63
C ARG A 489 -9.35 28.03 10.81
N LEU A 490 -8.38 27.68 9.98
CA LEU A 490 -8.44 26.46 9.16
C LEU A 490 -8.52 25.18 10.01
N VAL A 491 -7.73 25.11 11.09
CA VAL A 491 -7.79 23.98 12.04
C VAL A 491 -9.17 23.91 12.66
N LYS A 492 -9.76 25.05 13.08
CA LYS A 492 -11.12 25.09 13.60
C LYS A 492 -12.14 24.58 12.57
N GLU A 493 -12.06 25.02 11.32
CA GLU A 493 -12.97 24.56 10.26
C GLU A 493 -12.85 23.06 9.99
N TYR A 494 -11.63 22.50 10.01
CA TYR A 494 -11.42 21.06 9.91
C TYR A 494 -12.10 20.32 11.06
N LEU A 495 -11.91 20.80 12.30
CA LEU A 495 -12.52 20.20 13.48
C LEU A 495 -14.06 20.26 13.42
N ASP A 496 -14.63 21.41 13.06
CA ASP A 496 -16.07 21.63 12.94
C ASP A 496 -16.71 20.79 11.82
N SER A 497 -15.94 20.49 10.76
CA SER A 497 -16.42 19.71 9.59
C SER A 497 -16.47 18.19 9.84
N GLY A 498 -16.00 17.73 11.00
CA GLY A 498 -15.99 16.32 11.40
C GLY A 498 -14.67 15.85 12.01
N GLY A 499 -13.60 16.65 11.89
CA GLY A 499 -12.28 16.32 12.45
C GLY A 499 -12.30 16.04 13.95
N ALA A 500 -13.11 16.78 14.72
CA ALA A 500 -13.23 16.56 16.16
C ALA A 500 -13.84 15.18 16.48
N GLN A 501 -14.86 14.76 15.73
CA GLN A 501 -15.47 13.45 15.90
C GLN A 501 -14.54 12.32 15.44
N ILE A 502 -13.76 12.55 14.38
CA ILE A 502 -12.73 11.60 13.93
C ILE A 502 -11.68 11.37 15.03
N ILE A 503 -11.18 12.44 15.65
CA ILE A 503 -10.22 12.36 16.75
C ILE A 503 -10.79 11.56 17.92
N GLU A 504 -12.05 11.82 18.29
CA GLU A 504 -12.72 11.10 19.37
C GLU A 504 -12.86 9.60 19.05
N GLU A 505 -13.41 9.25 17.89
CA GLU A 505 -13.61 7.85 17.47
C GLU A 505 -12.29 7.08 17.38
N VAL A 506 -11.24 7.69 16.81
CA VAL A 506 -9.91 7.07 16.70
C VAL A 506 -9.32 6.79 18.09
N ASN A 507 -9.38 7.76 19.01
CA ASN A 507 -8.81 7.57 20.35
C ASN A 507 -9.60 6.58 21.20
N GLN A 508 -10.92 6.50 21.02
CA GLN A 508 -11.76 5.47 21.64
C GLN A 508 -11.36 4.07 21.16
N GLU A 509 -11.15 3.88 19.86
CA GLU A 509 -10.71 2.58 19.32
C GLU A 509 -9.26 2.25 19.72
N ILE A 510 -8.36 3.23 19.84
CA ILE A 510 -7.02 3.02 20.40
C ILE A 510 -7.11 2.44 21.82
N GLN A 511 -7.94 3.06 22.69
CA GLN A 511 -8.12 2.61 24.07
C GLN A 511 -8.80 1.24 24.15
N LYS A 512 -9.93 1.07 23.43
CA LYS A 512 -10.73 -0.15 23.42
C LYS A 512 -9.94 -1.37 22.96
N ASN A 513 -9.08 -1.21 21.96
CA ASN A 513 -8.28 -2.30 21.40
C ASN A 513 -6.88 -2.41 22.01
N ASN A 514 -6.57 -1.60 23.04
CA ASN A 514 -5.26 -1.53 23.68
C ASN A 514 -4.11 -1.37 22.66
N ILE A 515 -4.32 -0.52 21.65
CA ILE A 515 -3.30 -0.22 20.64
C ILE A 515 -2.22 0.63 21.30
N GLN A 516 -0.96 0.23 21.14
CA GLN A 516 0.20 0.92 21.71
C GLN A 516 1.03 1.52 20.57
N PRO A 517 0.77 2.79 20.18
CA PRO A 517 1.61 3.49 19.22
C PRO A 517 3.04 3.62 19.75
N GLY A 518 4.03 3.46 18.89
CA GLY A 518 5.41 3.56 19.34
C GLY A 518 6.42 3.35 18.22
N TRP A 519 7.66 3.67 18.54
CA TRP A 519 8.81 3.46 17.66
C TRP A 519 9.23 2.00 17.70
N LYS A 520 9.36 1.38 16.52
CA LYS A 520 9.96 0.05 16.35
C LYS A 520 11.28 0.14 15.62
#